data_AF-A0A6I8PVA9-F1
#
_entry.id   AF-A0A6I8PVA9-F1
#
_cell.length_a   1.000
_cell.length_b   1.000
_cell.length_c   1.000
_cell.angle_alpha   90.00
_cell.angle_beta   90.00
_cell.angle_gamma   90.00
#
_symmetry.space_group_name_H-M   'P 1'
#
loop_
_entity.id
_entity.type
_entity.pdbx_description
1 polymer ?
#
loop_
_entity_poly.entity_id
_entity_poly.type
_entity_poly.pdbx_seq_one_letter_code
_entity_poly.pdbx_strand_id
1 'polypeptide(L)'
;MDSSLGSLPLPCGSCFKHWMILSPNTETEFLLQRSRMCIIASQYITMHSGHTHTGLMISPKSAGLEIKFTRNKTQSYQEYIQTLHTFLTPYNDAIQAKNDLCAPGLYFDQDEKDEKKACQFNRSSLGLCSGIEDNTFGYNEGKPCVIVKMNRIIGLKPEGNPKINCTSKTEDVNLQYFPENGKIDLMYFPYYGKKTHVNYVQPLVAVKIIPPPYNSSLDEISLECKIHGSRNLKNEDERDKFLGRVTFKVKIWV
;
A
#
# COMPACT_ATOMS: atom_id res chain seq x y z
N MET A 1 -20.00 -52.51 -30.16
CA MET A 1 -18.59 -52.12 -30.39
C MET A 1 -18.65 -50.62 -30.66
N ASP A 2 -18.69 -49.83 -29.59
CA ASP A 2 -17.52 -49.11 -29.00
C ASP A 2 -17.40 -47.73 -29.68
N SER A 3 -17.32 -46.56 -29.05
CA SER A 3 -16.89 -46.14 -27.71
C SER A 3 -17.49 -44.74 -27.43
N SER A 4 -17.96 -44.50 -26.20
CA SER A 4 -18.45 -43.20 -25.72
C SER A 4 -17.48 -42.58 -24.72
N LEU A 5 -17.41 -41.24 -24.76
CA LEU A 5 -16.54 -40.34 -23.98
C LEU A 5 -16.41 -40.73 -22.49
N GLY A 6 -15.16 -40.86 -22.02
CA GLY A 6 -14.82 -40.92 -20.60
C GLY A 6 -14.50 -39.53 -20.05
N SER A 7 -15.41 -39.00 -19.22
CA SER A 7 -15.14 -37.93 -18.26
C SER A 7 -14.93 -38.56 -16.87
N LEU A 8 -13.80 -38.26 -16.23
CA LEU A 8 -13.51 -38.65 -14.85
C LEU A 8 -14.18 -37.66 -13.86
N PRO A 9 -14.81 -38.14 -12.77
CA PRO A 9 -15.46 -37.28 -11.79
C PRO A 9 -14.49 -36.77 -10.71
N LEU A 10 -14.70 -35.52 -10.31
CA LEU A 10 -14.09 -34.89 -9.12
C LEU A 10 -14.68 -35.48 -7.83
N PRO A 11 -13.88 -35.77 -6.78
CA PRO A 11 -14.42 -36.13 -5.47
C PRO A 11 -14.68 -34.86 -4.63
N CYS A 12 -15.80 -34.19 -4.88
CA CYS A 12 -16.38 -33.24 -3.92
C CYS A 12 -17.45 -33.98 -3.11
N GLY A 13 -17.13 -34.44 -1.90
CA GLY A 13 -18.16 -35.13 -1.11
C GLY A 13 -17.87 -35.59 0.32
N SER A 14 -16.70 -35.34 0.93
CA SER A 14 -16.46 -35.90 2.28
C SER A 14 -15.72 -35.05 3.31
N CYS A 15 -15.47 -33.76 3.07
CA CYS A 15 -14.99 -32.87 4.14
C CYS A 15 -16.03 -31.84 4.66
N PHE A 16 -17.21 -31.75 4.06
CA PHE A 16 -18.24 -30.78 4.49
C PHE A 16 -19.16 -31.29 5.62
N LYS A 17 -19.10 -32.56 6.00
CA LYS A 17 -20.01 -33.15 6.99
C LYS A 17 -19.49 -33.25 8.43
N HIS A 18 -18.32 -32.69 8.75
CA HIS A 18 -17.77 -32.78 10.11
C HIS A 18 -17.69 -31.46 10.89
N TRP A 19 -18.21 -30.35 10.35
CA TRP A 19 -18.16 -29.03 11.02
C TRP A 19 -19.51 -28.39 11.31
N MET A 20 -20.63 -29.09 11.07
CA MET A 20 -21.98 -28.65 11.42
C MET A 20 -22.55 -29.40 12.64
N ILE A 21 -21.75 -29.62 13.69
CA ILE A 21 -22.28 -30.09 14.98
C ILE A 21 -21.53 -29.40 16.12
N LEU A 22 -21.71 -28.09 16.25
CA LEU A 22 -21.73 -27.38 17.54
C LEU A 22 -22.52 -26.09 17.30
N SER A 23 -23.71 -25.99 17.88
CA SER A 23 -24.46 -24.74 17.91
C SER A 23 -23.68 -23.76 18.80
N PRO A 24 -23.24 -22.58 18.31
CA PRO A 24 -22.43 -21.68 19.12
C PRO A 24 -23.30 -21.10 20.24
N ASN A 25 -22.89 -21.29 21.49
CA ASN A 25 -23.70 -20.93 22.67
C ASN A 25 -23.53 -19.46 23.10
N THR A 26 -22.85 -18.62 22.31
CA THR A 26 -22.73 -17.17 22.59
C THR A 26 -22.60 -16.35 21.30
N GLU A 27 -23.13 -15.12 21.29
CA GLU A 27 -23.03 -14.17 20.17
C GLU A 27 -21.56 -13.91 19.74
N THR A 28 -20.62 -14.02 20.68
CA THR A 28 -19.17 -13.90 20.46
C THR A 28 -18.59 -14.96 19.53
N GLU A 29 -19.04 -16.23 19.62
CA GLU A 29 -18.57 -17.29 18.72
C GLU A 29 -19.10 -17.11 17.30
N PHE A 30 -20.34 -16.64 17.15
CA PHE A 30 -20.95 -16.33 15.86
C PHE A 30 -20.21 -15.20 15.12
N LEU A 31 -19.81 -14.15 15.86
CA LEU A 31 -19.01 -13.05 15.32
C LEU A 31 -17.59 -13.50 14.95
N LEU A 32 -16.97 -14.35 15.76
CA LEU A 32 -15.64 -14.91 15.48
C LEU A 32 -15.66 -15.81 14.22
N GLN A 33 -16.72 -16.61 14.05
CA GLN A 33 -16.91 -17.51 12.92
C GLN A 33 -17.23 -16.74 11.63
N ARG A 34 -18.04 -15.67 11.70
CA ARG A 34 -18.23 -14.72 10.58
C ARG A 34 -16.94 -13.99 10.20
N SER A 35 -16.17 -13.53 11.18
CA SER A 35 -14.90 -12.84 10.93
C SER A 35 -13.87 -13.77 10.28
N ARG A 36 -13.78 -15.03 10.75
CA ARG A 36 -12.97 -16.08 10.13
C ARG A 36 -13.44 -16.42 8.71
N MET A 37 -14.75 -16.58 8.48
CA MET A 37 -15.30 -16.80 7.13
C MET A 37 -15.04 -15.62 6.18
N CYS A 38 -15.16 -14.37 6.62
CA CYS A 38 -14.85 -13.20 5.78
C CYS A 38 -13.37 -13.12 5.41
N ILE A 39 -12.46 -13.42 6.35
CA ILE A 39 -11.02 -13.45 6.08
C ILE A 39 -10.71 -14.57 5.09
N ILE A 40 -11.28 -15.76 5.29
CA ILE A 40 -11.12 -16.90 4.38
C ILE A 40 -11.70 -16.58 3.00
N ALA A 41 -12.88 -15.96 2.92
CA ALA A 41 -13.48 -15.57 1.64
C ALA A 41 -12.65 -14.50 0.90
N SER A 42 -12.11 -13.50 1.59
CA SER A 42 -11.24 -12.48 0.99
C SER A 42 -9.92 -13.09 0.48
N GLN A 43 -9.32 -14.01 1.23
CA GLN A 43 -8.12 -14.75 0.82
C GLN A 43 -8.40 -15.71 -0.35
N TYR A 44 -9.54 -16.40 -0.33
CA TYR A 44 -9.98 -17.33 -1.37
C TYR A 44 -10.29 -16.62 -2.70
N ILE A 45 -10.95 -15.45 -2.64
CA ILE A 45 -11.19 -14.59 -3.82
C ILE A 45 -9.86 -14.11 -4.42
N THR A 46 -8.89 -13.73 -3.58
CA THR A 46 -7.56 -13.27 -4.04
C THR A 46 -6.75 -14.41 -4.69
N MET A 47 -6.91 -15.64 -4.20
CA MET A 47 -6.19 -16.82 -4.71
C MET A 47 -6.79 -17.39 -6.01
N HIS A 48 -8.11 -17.33 -6.21
CA HIS A 48 -8.78 -17.93 -7.37
C HIS A 48 -9.00 -17.01 -8.58
N SER A 49 -8.80 -15.70 -8.44
CA SER A 49 -9.08 -14.75 -9.54
C SER A 49 -7.90 -14.44 -10.45
N GLY A 50 -6.70 -14.96 -10.20
CA GLY A 50 -5.49 -14.71 -11.01
C GLY A 50 -5.07 -13.24 -11.11
N HIS A 51 -5.78 -12.34 -10.43
CA HIS A 51 -5.66 -10.90 -10.51
C HIS A 51 -5.79 -10.33 -9.11
N THR A 52 -4.67 -9.87 -8.55
CA THR A 52 -4.67 -9.21 -7.25
C THR A 52 -4.89 -7.71 -7.45
N HIS A 53 -6.08 -7.25 -7.11
CA HIS A 53 -6.40 -5.83 -7.14
C HIS A 53 -5.81 -5.14 -5.90
N THR A 54 -4.57 -4.65 -6.03
CA THR A 54 -3.91 -3.86 -4.97
C THR A 54 -4.29 -2.38 -5.12
N GLY A 55 -5.07 -1.84 -4.19
CA GLY A 55 -5.29 -0.39 -4.14
C GLY A 55 -4.03 0.36 -3.70
N LEU A 56 -3.89 1.61 -4.14
CA LEU A 56 -2.92 2.56 -3.59
C LEU A 56 -3.60 3.47 -2.55
N MET A 57 -2.83 3.89 -1.55
CA MET A 57 -3.26 4.87 -0.54
C MET A 57 -2.20 5.94 -0.38
N ILE A 58 -2.63 7.13 0.04
CA ILE A 58 -1.73 8.22 0.42
C ILE A 58 -1.73 8.50 1.93
N SER A 59 -0.66 9.13 2.41
CA SER A 59 -0.54 9.77 3.71
C SER A 59 0.13 11.15 3.54
N PRO A 60 -0.37 12.23 4.15
CA PRO A 60 -1.54 12.27 5.03
C PRO A 60 -2.84 11.97 4.26
N LYS A 61 -3.81 11.37 4.95
CA LYS A 61 -5.17 11.20 4.41
C LYS A 61 -5.97 12.45 4.72
N SER A 62 -6.60 13.03 3.71
CA SER A 62 -7.50 14.16 3.86
C SER A 62 -8.88 13.84 3.28
N ALA A 63 -9.88 14.62 3.71
CA ALA A 63 -11.23 14.50 3.17
C ALA A 63 -11.22 14.67 1.64
N GLY A 64 -11.83 13.72 0.93
CA GLY A 64 -11.88 13.73 -0.53
C GLY A 64 -10.54 13.52 -1.24
N LEU A 65 -9.47 13.12 -0.53
CA LEU A 65 -8.11 13.07 -1.07
C LEU A 65 -7.63 14.42 -1.62
N GLU A 66 -8.02 15.51 -0.96
CA GLU A 66 -7.59 16.87 -1.30
C GLU A 66 -6.74 17.44 -0.16
N ILE A 67 -5.45 17.69 -0.42
CA ILE A 67 -4.54 18.33 0.53
C ILE A 67 -4.59 19.83 0.25
N LYS A 68 -4.92 20.63 1.26
CA LYS A 68 -5.24 22.06 1.11
C LYS A 68 -4.52 22.86 2.19
N PHE A 69 -3.61 23.74 1.83
CA PHE A 69 -2.90 24.56 2.82
C PHE A 69 -2.40 25.90 2.25
N THR A 70 -2.12 26.83 3.15
CA THR A 70 -1.57 28.15 2.83
C THR A 70 -0.13 28.22 3.34
N ARG A 71 0.82 28.55 2.46
CA ARG A 71 2.25 28.55 2.77
C ARG A 71 2.58 29.49 3.92
N ASN A 72 2.00 30.69 3.94
CA ASN A 72 2.26 31.68 4.98
C ASN A 72 1.50 31.44 6.29
N LYS A 73 0.71 30.35 6.40
CA LYS A 73 -0.06 30.01 7.60
C LYS A 73 0.28 28.62 8.09
N THR A 74 1.22 28.52 9.03
CA THR A 74 1.69 27.23 9.59
C THR A 74 0.57 26.34 10.13
N GLN A 75 -0.44 26.94 10.76
CA GLN A 75 -1.58 26.19 11.30
C GLN A 75 -2.38 25.46 10.21
N SER A 76 -2.32 25.89 8.95
CA SER A 76 -3.05 25.26 7.83
C SER A 76 -2.52 23.88 7.43
N TYR A 77 -1.28 23.55 7.78
CA TYR A 77 -0.65 22.27 7.42
C TYR A 77 -0.07 21.51 8.62
N GLN A 78 -0.28 22.01 9.84
CA GLN A 78 0.23 21.38 11.06
C GLN A 78 -0.31 19.96 11.26
N GLU A 79 -1.61 19.73 10.97
CA GLU A 79 -2.22 18.40 11.07
C GLU A 79 -1.62 17.40 10.08
N TYR A 80 -1.29 17.85 8.87
CA TYR A 80 -0.61 17.03 7.86
C TYR A 80 0.78 16.59 8.33
N ILE A 81 1.56 17.53 8.87
CA ILE A 81 2.89 17.25 9.44
C ILE A 81 2.78 16.26 10.60
N GLN A 82 1.87 16.49 11.54
CA GLN A 82 1.68 15.62 12.70
C GLN A 82 1.27 14.21 12.28
N THR A 83 0.37 14.11 11.30
CA THR A 83 -0.05 12.83 10.71
C THR A 83 1.13 12.10 10.09
N LEU A 84 1.99 12.80 9.34
CA LEU A 84 3.18 12.21 8.72
C LEU A 84 4.19 11.70 9.75
N HIS A 85 4.52 12.50 10.78
CA HIS A 85 5.42 12.05 11.86
C HIS A 85 4.87 10.83 12.60
N THR A 86 3.57 10.85 12.94
CA THR A 86 2.91 9.72 13.60
C THR A 86 2.94 8.47 12.71
N PHE A 87 2.62 8.64 11.42
CA PHE A 87 2.62 7.57 10.44
C PHE A 87 4.02 6.96 10.24
N LEU A 88 5.08 7.78 10.24
CA LEU A 88 6.46 7.35 10.03
C LEU A 88 7.16 6.85 11.29
N THR A 89 6.55 6.98 12.47
CA THR A 89 7.12 6.49 13.74
C THR A 89 7.60 5.03 13.66
N PRO A 90 6.82 4.03 13.20
CA PRO A 90 7.29 2.66 13.12
C PRO A 90 8.45 2.45 12.12
N TYR A 91 8.70 3.40 11.23
CA TYR A 91 9.77 3.35 10.22
C TYR A 91 11.08 3.96 10.71
N ASN A 92 11.11 4.57 11.90
CA ASN A 92 12.34 5.12 12.46
C ASN A 92 13.45 4.05 12.48
N ASP A 93 14.64 4.42 12.03
CA ASP A 93 15.76 3.50 11.81
C ASP A 93 16.12 2.70 13.08
N ALA A 94 16.05 3.32 14.25
CA ALA A 94 16.25 2.64 15.54
C ALA A 94 15.21 1.54 15.82
N ILE A 95 13.96 1.73 15.40
CA ILE A 95 12.90 0.71 15.52
C ILE A 95 13.11 -0.37 14.46
N GLN A 96 13.54 0.01 13.26
CA GLN A 96 13.78 -0.91 12.15
C GLN A 96 15.04 -1.75 12.33
N ALA A 97 16.02 -1.32 13.14
CA ALA A 97 17.21 -2.10 13.46
C ALA A 97 16.93 -3.49 14.07
N LYS A 98 15.71 -3.73 14.58
CA LYS A 98 15.26 -5.05 15.07
C LYS A 98 14.81 -6.02 13.97
N ASN A 99 14.57 -5.51 12.76
CA ASN A 99 14.14 -6.27 11.59
C ASN A 99 15.37 -6.77 10.81
N ASP A 100 15.21 -7.77 9.94
CA ASP A 100 16.31 -8.39 9.22
C ASP A 100 16.76 -7.53 8.02
N LEU A 101 18.07 -7.54 7.76
CA LEU A 101 18.64 -7.02 6.52
C LEU A 101 18.39 -8.05 5.40
N CYS A 102 17.39 -7.78 4.58
CA CYS A 102 17.01 -8.67 3.49
C CYS A 102 17.81 -8.43 2.21
N ALA A 103 17.92 -9.45 1.37
CA ALA A 103 18.59 -9.37 0.08
C ALA A 103 17.71 -8.62 -0.96
N PRO A 104 18.17 -7.48 -1.50
CA PRO A 104 17.40 -6.74 -2.50
C PRO A 104 17.16 -7.54 -3.79
N GLY A 105 16.02 -7.32 -4.43
CA GLY A 105 15.64 -7.93 -5.70
C GLY A 105 15.14 -9.37 -5.61
N LEU A 106 15.14 -9.98 -4.43
CA LEU A 106 14.64 -11.33 -4.20
C LEU A 106 13.44 -11.30 -3.27
N TYR A 107 12.50 -12.24 -3.42
CA TYR A 107 11.43 -12.41 -2.45
C TYR A 107 11.99 -12.89 -1.11
N PHE A 108 11.42 -12.40 -0.01
CA PHE A 108 11.76 -12.85 1.33
C PHE A 108 10.82 -13.98 1.78
N ASP A 109 10.97 -15.13 1.12
CA ASP A 109 10.21 -16.33 1.41
C ASP A 109 10.65 -16.97 2.74
N GLN A 110 9.66 -17.37 3.56
CA GLN A 110 9.88 -17.92 4.89
C GLN A 110 9.00 -19.15 5.13
N ASP A 111 9.62 -20.21 5.66
CA ASP A 111 9.00 -21.48 6.06
C ASP A 111 7.90 -21.32 7.11
N GLU A 112 7.07 -22.34 7.33
CA GLU A 112 5.87 -22.38 8.20
C GLU A 112 6.11 -22.19 9.72
N LYS A 113 7.03 -21.33 10.12
CA LYS A 113 7.13 -20.83 11.48
C LYS A 113 5.94 -19.96 11.84
N ASP A 114 5.52 -20.04 13.12
CA ASP A 114 4.41 -19.27 13.67
C ASP A 114 4.64 -17.76 13.58
N GLU A 115 5.89 -17.31 13.77
CA GLU A 115 6.29 -15.90 13.64
C GLU A 115 7.24 -15.69 12.46
N LYS A 116 6.89 -14.73 11.61
CA LYS A 116 7.60 -14.33 10.40
C LYS A 116 8.42 -13.08 10.68
N LYS A 117 9.67 -13.09 10.20
CA LYS A 117 10.58 -11.96 10.28
C LYS A 117 10.25 -10.92 9.22
N ALA A 118 10.50 -9.65 9.52
CA ALA A 118 10.29 -8.55 8.60
C ALA A 118 11.62 -7.97 8.10
N CYS A 119 11.61 -7.43 6.88
CA CYS A 119 12.72 -6.65 6.34
C CYS A 119 12.70 -5.21 6.88
N GLN A 120 13.88 -4.63 7.06
CA GLN A 120 14.02 -3.22 7.44
C GLN A 120 13.50 -2.31 6.31
N PHE A 121 12.67 -1.31 6.65
CA PHE A 121 12.43 -0.13 5.81
C PHE A 121 12.75 1.12 6.63
N ASN A 122 13.93 1.69 6.44
CA ASN A 122 14.39 2.84 7.22
C ASN A 122 13.72 4.13 6.75
N ARG A 123 13.30 4.97 7.70
CA ARG A 123 12.71 6.28 7.45
C ARG A 123 13.68 7.20 6.69
N SER A 124 14.98 7.05 6.94
CA SER A 124 16.03 7.76 6.19
C SER A 124 15.98 7.51 4.68
N SER A 125 15.48 6.35 4.22
CA SER A 125 15.32 6.06 2.78
C SER A 125 14.34 6.98 2.05
N LEU A 126 13.49 7.71 2.79
CA LEU A 126 12.58 8.71 2.24
C LEU A 126 13.25 10.07 1.96
N GLY A 127 14.57 10.17 2.17
CA GLY A 127 15.38 11.34 1.81
C GLY A 127 14.81 12.64 2.38
N LEU A 128 14.62 13.65 1.53
CA LEU A 128 14.07 14.95 1.91
C LEU A 128 12.63 14.89 2.45
N CYS A 129 11.91 13.79 2.19
CA CYS A 129 10.56 13.56 2.71
C CYS A 129 10.54 12.68 3.97
N SER A 130 11.70 12.38 4.55
CA SER A 130 11.78 11.62 5.79
C SER A 130 11.24 12.39 6.98
N GLY A 131 11.30 13.72 6.99
CA GLY A 131 10.98 14.50 8.18
C GLY A 131 12.10 14.52 9.22
N ILE A 132 13.34 14.16 8.83
CA ILE A 132 14.53 14.18 9.70
C ILE A 132 15.26 15.52 9.56
N GLU A 133 15.61 15.90 8.33
CA GLU A 133 16.25 17.19 8.03
C GLU A 133 15.22 18.32 8.00
N ASP A 134 14.10 18.09 7.33
CA ASP A 134 12.98 19.02 7.25
C ASP A 134 11.75 18.47 7.98
N ASN A 135 11.54 18.93 9.21
CA ASN A 135 10.41 18.53 10.05
C ASN A 135 9.02 18.92 9.48
N THR A 136 8.98 19.74 8.44
CA THR A 136 7.74 20.20 7.81
C THR A 136 7.39 19.45 6.53
N PHE A 137 8.21 18.50 6.08
CA PHE A 137 7.96 17.70 4.88
C PHE A 137 7.71 18.56 3.62
N GLY A 138 8.36 19.71 3.51
CA GLY A 138 8.28 20.66 2.41
C GLY A 138 7.02 21.53 2.39
N TYR A 139 6.14 21.41 3.39
CA TYR A 139 4.90 22.21 3.43
C TYR A 139 5.18 23.71 3.63
N ASN A 140 6.20 24.08 4.41
CA ASN A 140 6.62 25.48 4.60
C ASN A 140 7.14 26.14 3.30
N GLU A 141 7.76 25.36 2.42
CA GLU A 141 8.30 25.82 1.14
C GLU A 141 7.24 25.84 0.02
N GLY A 142 6.04 25.30 0.27
CA GLY A 142 5.04 25.06 -0.76
C GLY A 142 5.42 23.90 -1.70
N LYS A 143 6.28 22.98 -1.26
CA LYS A 143 6.73 21.80 -2.01
C LYS A 143 6.46 20.52 -1.19
N PRO A 144 5.18 20.20 -0.93
CA PRO A 144 4.81 19.19 0.05
C PRO A 144 5.20 17.78 -0.39
N CYS A 145 5.60 16.96 0.58
CA CYS A 145 5.76 15.52 0.41
C CYS A 145 4.45 14.79 0.73
N VAL A 146 4.12 13.82 -0.12
CA VAL A 146 3.00 12.88 0.08
C VAL A 146 3.54 11.46 0.01
N ILE A 147 3.25 10.66 1.02
CA ILE A 147 3.63 9.25 1.03
C ILE A 147 2.57 8.44 0.30
N VAL A 148 2.97 7.74 -0.75
CA VAL A 148 2.14 6.80 -1.50
C VAL A 148 2.55 5.38 -1.11
N LYS A 149 1.56 4.51 -0.89
CA LYS A 149 1.80 3.16 -0.39
C LYS A 149 0.78 2.17 -0.95
N MET A 150 1.20 0.92 -1.15
CA MET A 150 0.32 -0.17 -1.58
C MET A 150 -0.53 -0.71 -0.43
N ASN A 151 -1.69 -1.27 -0.73
CA ASN A 151 -2.43 -2.09 0.22
C ASN A 151 -1.70 -3.41 0.49
N ARG A 152 -1.69 -3.84 1.76
CA ARG A 152 -1.06 -5.11 2.16
C ARG A 152 -1.97 -6.27 1.75
N ILE A 153 -1.50 -7.14 0.86
CA ILE A 153 -2.19 -8.37 0.46
C ILE A 153 -1.36 -9.57 0.90
N ILE A 154 -2.00 -10.51 1.58
CA ILE A 154 -1.33 -11.72 2.08
C ILE A 154 -0.94 -12.61 0.91
N GLY A 155 0.32 -13.07 0.88
CA GLY A 155 0.83 -13.97 -0.15
C GLY A 155 1.13 -13.32 -1.51
N LEU A 156 0.94 -12.00 -1.65
CA LEU A 156 1.19 -11.31 -2.91
C LEU A 156 2.69 -11.36 -3.29
N LYS A 157 2.95 -11.74 -4.54
CA LYS A 157 4.28 -11.71 -5.18
C LYS A 157 4.21 -10.96 -6.52
N PRO A 158 4.71 -9.72 -6.62
CA PRO A 158 4.67 -8.94 -7.86
C PRO A 158 5.53 -9.54 -8.99
N GLU A 159 4.92 -9.90 -10.12
CA GLU A 159 5.62 -10.41 -11.30
C GLU A 159 6.36 -9.29 -12.06
N GLY A 160 7.57 -8.98 -11.60
CA GLY A 160 8.46 -8.00 -12.21
C GLY A 160 9.10 -7.11 -11.16
N ASN A 161 9.34 -5.84 -11.51
CA ASN A 161 9.90 -4.84 -10.60
C ASN A 161 8.84 -3.75 -10.36
N PRO A 162 8.02 -3.87 -9.30
CA PRO A 162 6.96 -2.91 -9.04
C PRO A 162 7.54 -1.53 -8.71
N LYS A 163 6.96 -0.49 -9.30
CA LYS A 163 7.29 0.91 -9.01
C LYS A 163 6.04 1.77 -9.00
N ILE A 164 5.97 2.74 -8.11
CA ILE A 164 4.92 3.75 -8.11
C ILE A 164 5.35 4.89 -9.02
N ASN A 165 4.52 5.20 -10.00
CA ASN A 165 4.72 6.35 -10.87
C ASN A 165 3.49 7.26 -10.79
N CYS A 166 3.72 8.54 -10.56
CA CYS A 166 2.69 9.56 -10.52
C CYS A 166 2.82 10.50 -11.71
N THR A 167 1.68 10.88 -12.26
CA THR A 167 1.55 11.87 -13.32
C THR A 167 0.67 13.02 -12.84
N SER A 168 0.96 14.23 -13.29
CA SER A 168 0.10 15.38 -13.06
C SER A 168 -0.75 15.66 -14.30
N LYS A 169 -1.99 16.09 -14.09
CA LYS A 169 -2.79 16.69 -15.17
C LYS A 169 -2.38 18.12 -15.47
N THR A 170 -1.71 18.76 -14.52
CA THR A 170 -1.18 20.12 -14.66
C THR A 170 0.19 20.03 -15.32
N GLU A 171 0.42 20.82 -16.36
CA GLU A 171 1.72 20.89 -17.03
C GLU A 171 2.80 21.46 -16.09
N ASP A 172 4.07 21.10 -16.33
CA ASP A 172 5.26 21.61 -15.64
C ASP A 172 5.36 21.36 -14.12
N VAL A 173 4.59 20.42 -13.57
CA VAL A 173 4.78 19.96 -12.18
C VAL A 173 5.93 18.96 -12.13
N ASN A 174 6.99 19.29 -11.41
CA ASN A 174 8.11 18.38 -11.20
C ASN A 174 7.83 17.48 -9.98
N LEU A 175 8.04 16.17 -10.15
CA LEU A 175 7.80 15.16 -9.12
C LEU A 175 9.11 14.44 -8.80
N GLN A 176 9.53 14.52 -7.54
CA GLN A 176 10.70 13.82 -7.05
C GLN A 176 10.29 12.66 -6.14
N TYR A 177 10.94 11.51 -6.31
CA TYR A 177 10.57 10.26 -5.63
C TYR A 177 11.64 9.83 -4.63
N PHE A 178 11.20 9.31 -3.49
CA PHE A 178 12.07 8.68 -2.49
C PHE A 178 11.46 7.36 -1.99
N PRO A 179 12.14 6.21 -2.13
CA PRO A 179 13.42 6.02 -2.81
C PRO A 179 13.34 6.38 -4.30
N GLU A 180 14.50 6.60 -4.93
CA GLU A 180 14.58 7.01 -6.33
C GLU A 180 13.77 6.11 -7.27
N ASN A 181 13.19 6.70 -8.31
CA ASN A 181 12.32 6.05 -9.29
C ASN A 181 11.03 5.42 -8.72
N GLY A 182 10.72 5.65 -7.43
CA GLY A 182 9.55 5.08 -6.77
C GLY A 182 9.55 3.55 -6.73
N LYS A 183 10.74 2.94 -6.77
CA LYS A 183 10.90 1.47 -6.79
C LYS A 183 10.42 0.87 -5.47
N ILE A 184 9.68 -0.23 -5.57
CA ILE A 184 9.36 -1.09 -4.44
C ILE A 184 10.15 -2.38 -4.61
N ASP A 185 11.05 -2.65 -3.67
CA ASP A 185 11.91 -3.82 -3.78
C ASP A 185 11.16 -5.12 -3.47
N LEU A 186 11.54 -6.22 -4.14
CA LEU A 186 10.90 -7.53 -3.99
C LEU A 186 11.10 -8.14 -2.61
N MET A 187 12.14 -7.71 -1.88
CA MET A 187 12.43 -8.21 -0.53
C MET A 187 11.30 -7.95 0.47
N TYR A 188 10.42 -6.98 0.21
CA TYR A 188 9.27 -6.72 1.08
C TYR A 188 8.08 -7.66 0.84
N PHE A 189 8.20 -8.61 -0.09
CA PHE A 189 7.17 -9.58 -0.46
C PHE A 189 7.65 -11.02 -0.24
N PRO A 190 6.74 -11.95 0.11
CA PRO A 190 5.32 -11.74 0.34
C PRO A 190 5.00 -11.24 1.77
N TYR A 191 3.83 -10.62 1.93
CA TYR A 191 3.31 -10.31 3.26
C TYR A 191 2.55 -11.52 3.83
N TYR A 192 2.87 -11.92 5.06
CA TYR A 192 2.27 -13.10 5.71
C TYR A 192 1.05 -12.81 6.60
N GLY A 193 0.65 -11.55 6.76
CA GLY A 193 -0.50 -11.17 7.57
C GLY A 193 -0.14 -10.60 8.94
N LYS A 194 -1.06 -9.84 9.53
CA LYS A 194 -0.78 -9.00 10.72
C LYS A 194 -0.43 -9.82 11.95
N LYS A 195 -0.98 -11.04 12.06
CA LYS A 195 -0.81 -11.91 13.23
C LYS A 195 0.55 -12.61 13.26
N THR A 196 1.02 -13.06 12.10
CA THR A 196 2.26 -13.83 11.96
C THR A 196 3.45 -12.94 11.63
N HIS A 197 3.23 -11.79 10.97
CA HIS A 197 4.28 -10.88 10.51
C HIS A 197 4.24 -9.57 11.30
N VAL A 198 4.42 -9.66 12.61
CA VAL A 198 4.10 -8.60 13.59
C VAL A 198 4.89 -7.31 13.34
N ASN A 199 6.19 -7.43 13.08
CA ASN A 199 7.08 -6.29 12.89
C ASN A 199 7.11 -5.77 11.43
N TYR A 200 6.25 -6.32 10.56
CA TYR A 200 6.21 -5.91 9.15
C TYR A 200 5.72 -4.48 8.97
N VAL A 201 6.60 -3.69 8.39
CA VAL A 201 6.27 -2.40 7.80
C VAL A 201 6.22 -2.55 6.29
N GLN A 202 5.20 -1.96 5.68
CA GLN A 202 5.07 -1.98 4.22
C GLN A 202 6.05 -0.99 3.60
N PRO A 203 6.62 -1.27 2.42
CA PRO A 203 7.46 -0.30 1.74
C PRO A 203 6.65 0.95 1.36
N LEU A 204 7.31 2.09 1.42
CA LEU A 204 6.74 3.41 1.16
C LEU A 204 7.45 4.06 -0.02
N VAL A 205 6.73 4.92 -0.73
CA VAL A 205 7.30 5.85 -1.71
C VAL A 205 6.83 7.26 -1.35
N ALA A 206 7.74 8.16 -1.02
CA ALA A 206 7.43 9.58 -0.91
C ALA A 206 7.51 10.25 -2.28
N VAL A 207 6.54 11.13 -2.54
CA VAL A 207 6.47 11.96 -3.73
C VAL A 207 6.53 13.41 -3.28
N LYS A 208 7.65 14.09 -3.54
CA LYS A 208 7.80 15.52 -3.33
C LYS A 208 7.28 16.26 -4.56
N ILE A 209 6.29 17.10 -4.34
CA ILE A 209 5.59 17.85 -5.38
C ILE A 209 6.23 19.22 -5.47
N ILE A 210 6.76 19.58 -6.63
CA ILE A 210 7.41 20.87 -6.88
C ILE A 210 6.55 21.62 -7.90
N PRO A 211 5.72 22.58 -7.45
CA PRO A 211 4.89 23.38 -8.34
C PRO A 211 5.71 24.24 -9.31
N PRO A 212 5.15 24.63 -10.47
CA PRO A 212 5.80 25.54 -11.39
C PRO A 212 5.96 26.95 -10.80
N PRO A 213 6.99 27.72 -11.23
CA PRO A 213 7.31 29.02 -10.63
C PRO A 213 6.32 30.16 -10.94
N TYR A 214 5.49 30.06 -12.00
CA TYR A 214 4.77 31.21 -12.57
C TYR A 214 3.23 31.11 -12.62
N ASN A 215 2.57 30.23 -11.87
CA ASN A 215 1.10 30.19 -11.86
C ASN A 215 0.49 30.67 -10.54
N SER A 216 0.12 31.94 -10.54
CA SER A 216 -0.54 32.66 -9.45
C SER A 216 -2.05 32.44 -9.35
N SER A 217 -2.66 31.60 -10.21
CA SER A 217 -4.13 31.56 -10.35
C SER A 217 -4.77 30.20 -10.64
N LEU A 218 -4.05 29.07 -10.51
CA LEU A 218 -4.64 27.72 -10.64
C LEU A 218 -4.16 26.82 -9.51
N ASP A 219 -4.76 27.07 -8.34
CA ASP A 219 -4.54 26.50 -7.01
C ASP A 219 -4.79 24.99 -6.88
N GLU A 220 -4.76 24.19 -7.94
CA GLU A 220 -5.08 22.77 -7.87
C GLU A 220 -4.18 21.91 -8.77
N ILE A 221 -3.27 21.17 -8.14
CA ILE A 221 -2.46 20.15 -8.78
C ILE A 221 -3.18 18.81 -8.61
N SER A 222 -3.71 18.24 -9.71
CA SER A 222 -4.30 16.89 -9.70
C SER A 222 -3.23 15.87 -10.06
N LEU A 223 -2.98 14.93 -9.16
CA LEU A 223 -2.01 13.84 -9.32
C LEU A 223 -2.72 12.50 -9.44
N GLU A 224 -2.24 11.66 -10.34
CA GLU A 224 -2.65 10.26 -10.47
C GLU A 224 -1.41 9.38 -10.33
N CYS A 225 -1.39 8.54 -9.30
CA CYS A 225 -0.33 7.55 -9.08
C CYS A 225 -0.81 6.16 -9.44
N LYS A 226 0.03 5.39 -10.13
CA LYS A 226 -0.21 4.00 -10.57
C LYS A 226 0.97 3.10 -10.24
N ILE A 227 0.72 1.80 -10.20
CA ILE A 227 1.79 0.79 -10.05
C ILE A 227 2.22 0.30 -11.43
N HIS A 228 3.49 0.44 -11.76
CA HIS A 228 4.07 -0.07 -13.02
C HIS A 228 5.08 -1.18 -12.75
N GLY A 229 5.46 -1.89 -13.82
CA GLY A 229 6.55 -2.85 -13.78
C GLY A 229 6.21 -4.22 -13.19
N SER A 230 4.93 -4.50 -12.90
CA SER A 230 4.45 -5.82 -12.46
C SER A 230 3.24 -6.26 -13.28
N ARG A 231 3.28 -7.48 -13.86
CA ARG A 231 2.23 -7.95 -14.79
C ARG A 231 0.92 -8.32 -14.10
N ASN A 232 1.01 -8.85 -12.88
CA ASN A 232 -0.14 -9.28 -12.08
C ASN A 232 -0.77 -8.17 -11.21
N LEU A 233 -0.22 -6.96 -11.25
CA LEU A 233 -0.79 -5.78 -10.56
C LEU A 233 -1.50 -4.91 -11.58
N LYS A 234 -2.83 -5.00 -11.61
CA LYS A 234 -3.67 -4.22 -12.54
C LYS A 234 -4.00 -2.84 -11.98
N ASN A 235 -3.94 -1.82 -12.83
CA ASN A 235 -4.30 -0.42 -12.52
C ASN A 235 -5.68 0.01 -13.06
N GLU A 236 -6.35 -0.90 -13.75
CA GLU A 236 -7.58 -0.64 -14.48
C GLU A 236 -8.58 -1.76 -14.19
N ASP A 237 -9.70 -1.38 -13.59
CA ASP A 237 -10.92 -2.18 -13.50
C ASP A 237 -12.08 -1.21 -13.77
N GLU A 238 -13.00 -1.60 -14.66
CA GLU A 238 -14.14 -0.75 -15.02
C GLU A 238 -15.14 -0.59 -13.87
N ARG A 239 -15.16 -1.51 -12.91
CA ARG A 239 -16.07 -1.51 -11.76
C ARG A 239 -15.49 -0.76 -10.56
N ASP A 240 -14.17 -0.73 -10.39
CA ASP A 240 -13.53 -0.03 -9.27
C ASP A 240 -12.37 0.87 -9.73
N LYS A 241 -12.65 2.18 -9.64
CA LYS A 241 -11.76 3.26 -10.06
C LYS A 241 -10.53 3.46 -9.14
N PHE A 242 -10.43 2.73 -8.03
CA PHE A 242 -9.32 2.82 -7.07
C PHE A 242 -8.35 1.62 -7.14
N LEU A 243 -8.59 0.67 -8.05
CA LEU A 243 -7.72 -0.50 -8.18
C LEU A 243 -6.42 -0.14 -8.91
N GLY A 244 -5.29 -0.37 -8.24
CA GLY A 244 -3.93 -0.06 -8.71
C GLY A 244 -3.62 1.42 -8.92
N ARG A 245 -4.54 2.33 -8.62
CA ARG A 245 -4.32 3.77 -8.74
C ARG A 245 -4.86 4.57 -7.58
N VAL A 246 -4.27 5.73 -7.33
CA VAL A 246 -4.80 6.75 -6.42
C VAL A 246 -4.73 8.11 -7.09
N THR A 247 -5.85 8.82 -7.10
CA THR A 247 -5.93 10.19 -7.57
C THR A 247 -6.16 11.10 -6.38
N PHE A 248 -5.35 12.15 -6.26
CA PHE A 248 -5.48 13.13 -5.20
C PHE A 248 -5.13 14.52 -5.73
N LYS A 249 -5.58 15.54 -5.00
CA LYS A 249 -5.39 16.94 -5.37
C LYS A 249 -4.59 17.66 -4.31
N VAL A 250 -3.74 18.59 -4.72
CA VAL A 250 -3.00 19.45 -3.81
C VAL A 250 -3.27 20.90 -4.18
N LYS A 251 -3.75 21.67 -3.19
CA LYS A 251 -4.01 23.10 -3.28
C LYS A 251 -3.11 23.87 -2.34
N ILE A 252 -2.35 24.79 -2.91
CA ILE A 252 -1.30 25.54 -2.23
C ILE A 252 -1.61 27.02 -2.44
N TRP A 253 -2.08 27.69 -1.40
CA TRP A 253 -2.24 29.14 -1.40
C TRP A 253 -0.98 29.81 -0.87
N VAL A 254 -0.76 31.06 -1.29
CA VAL A 254 0.30 31.92 -0.78
C VAL A 254 -0.09 32.48 0.57
#